data_AF-A0A1M7LMV8-F1
#
_entry.id   AF-A0A1M7LMV8-F1
#
_cell.length_a   1.000
_cell.length_b   1.000
_cell.length_c   1.000
_cell.angle_alpha   90.00
_cell.angle_beta   90.00
_cell.angle_gamma   90.00
#
_symmetry.space_group_name_H-M   'P 1'
#
loop_
_entity.id
_entity.type
_entity.pdbx_description
1 polymer ?
#
loop_
_entity_poly.entity_id
_entity_poly.type
_entity_poly.pdbx_seq_one_letter_code
_entity_poly.pdbx_strand_id
1 'polypeptide(L)'
;MNALYLRKVDPLLARATRELGAGQSLAFDSQGQHGELTLLPLIAESDVAAIGVWLNSAVGALCLSDAEALLSLLGDAPLTLAGEQQGWYWQFFNQRLSPTIAALLAPLEPLFDSPEQASFGCRIQARLAEESVHAHLHTTPETLLRLLRCAPWKARQRPVDETWSVTTPLIIGELSLTLNQLASLRPGDVVLPARCDFDSTGQGRLALGARQWAAHADNQAQHLFLRLSHEEHGHNEY
;
A
#
# COMPACT_ATOMS: atom_id res chain seq x y z
N MET A 1 11.40 21.79 -25.16
CA MET A 1 11.46 21.06 -23.88
C MET A 1 10.04 20.66 -23.53
N ASN A 2 9.66 19.40 -23.77
CA ASN A 2 8.33 18.92 -23.38
C ASN A 2 8.34 18.57 -21.89
N ALA A 3 7.37 19.11 -21.16
CA ALA A 3 7.19 18.84 -19.74
C ALA A 3 6.90 17.34 -19.53
N LEU A 4 7.48 16.79 -18.48
CA LEU A 4 7.27 15.40 -18.05
C LEU A 4 5.78 15.20 -17.70
N TYR A 5 5.07 14.40 -18.49
CA TYR A 5 3.67 14.06 -18.22
C TYR A 5 3.61 12.91 -17.22
N LEU A 6 3.64 13.23 -15.93
CA LEU A 6 3.45 12.25 -14.87
C LEU A 6 2.02 11.69 -14.91
N ARG A 7 1.86 10.38 -14.64
CA ARG A 7 0.54 9.75 -14.41
C ARG A 7 -0.27 10.64 -13.46
N LYS A 8 -1.47 11.03 -13.89
CA LYS A 8 -2.44 11.70 -13.01
C LYS A 8 -2.87 10.68 -11.96
N VAL A 9 -2.30 10.79 -10.78
CA VAL A 9 -2.82 10.13 -9.58
C VAL A 9 -3.96 10.98 -9.09
N ASP A 10 -5.08 10.35 -8.73
CA ASP A 10 -6.17 11.04 -8.07
C ASP A 10 -5.61 11.82 -6.85
N PRO A 11 -5.85 13.14 -6.73
CA PRO A 11 -5.24 13.97 -5.69
C PRO A 11 -5.54 13.47 -4.28
N LEU A 12 -6.71 12.88 -4.07
CA LEU A 12 -7.14 12.37 -2.79
C LEU A 12 -6.46 11.04 -2.46
N LEU A 13 -6.40 10.12 -3.43
CA LEU A 13 -5.62 8.88 -3.30
C LEU A 13 -4.15 9.19 -3.00
N ALA A 14 -3.56 10.16 -3.71
CA ALA A 14 -2.19 10.59 -3.49
C ALA A 14 -1.98 11.18 -2.09
N ARG A 15 -2.97 11.88 -1.53
CA ARG A 15 -2.90 12.40 -0.16
C ARG A 15 -3.02 11.27 0.86
N ALA A 16 -3.98 10.37 0.69
CA ALA A 16 -4.19 9.22 1.56
C ALA A 16 -2.94 8.33 1.63
N THR A 17 -2.32 8.02 0.49
CA THR A 17 -1.07 7.23 0.44
C THR A 17 0.10 7.94 1.10
N ARG A 18 0.22 9.27 0.97
CA ARG A 18 1.28 10.04 1.64
C ARG A 18 1.12 10.03 3.16
N GLU A 19 -0.10 10.28 3.65
CA GLU A 19 -0.38 10.30 5.09
C GLU A 19 -0.19 8.91 5.71
N LEU A 20 -0.61 7.84 5.01
CA LEU A 20 -0.41 6.46 5.49
C LEU A 20 1.01 5.95 5.30
N GLY A 21 1.72 6.40 4.26
CA GLY A 21 3.08 5.95 3.92
C GLY A 21 4.08 6.09 5.07
N ALA A 22 3.77 6.99 6.01
CA ALA A 22 4.50 7.18 7.25
C ALA A 22 4.33 6.07 8.30
N GLY A 23 3.30 5.25 8.16
CA GLY A 23 2.67 4.57 9.28
C GLY A 23 2.06 5.57 10.26
N GLN A 24 0.92 5.24 10.85
CA GLN A 24 0.25 6.08 11.83
C GLN A 24 0.02 5.28 13.10
N SER A 25 0.23 5.90 14.26
CA SER A 25 0.04 5.29 15.58
C SER A 25 -0.85 6.19 16.44
N LEU A 26 -1.76 5.58 17.18
CA LEU A 26 -2.66 6.25 18.10
C LEU A 26 -2.62 5.49 19.43
N ALA A 27 -2.21 6.18 20.50
CA ALA A 27 -2.29 5.63 21.83
C ALA A 27 -3.74 5.67 22.32
N PHE A 28 -4.16 4.63 23.02
CA PHE A 28 -5.45 4.58 23.69
C PHE A 28 -5.32 3.87 25.05
N ASP A 29 -6.33 4.03 25.89
CA ASP A 29 -6.40 3.40 27.20
C ASP A 29 -7.66 2.52 27.27
N SER A 30 -7.50 1.26 27.63
CA SER A 30 -8.59 0.32 27.80
C SER A 30 -8.36 -0.50 29.07
N GLN A 31 -9.38 -0.65 29.92
CA GLN A 31 -9.28 -1.39 31.19
C GLN A 31 -8.08 -1.00 32.10
N GLY A 32 -7.63 0.26 32.05
CA GLY A 32 -6.46 0.74 32.81
C GLY A 32 -5.09 0.29 32.24
N GLN A 33 -5.08 -0.30 31.03
CA GLN A 33 -3.89 -0.67 30.29
C GLN A 33 -3.68 0.27 29.11
N HIS A 34 -2.41 0.60 28.85
CA HIS A 34 -2.01 1.39 27.70
C HIS A 34 -1.98 0.51 26.45
N GLY A 35 -2.73 0.94 25.44
CA GLY A 35 -2.80 0.33 24.12
C GLY A 35 -2.28 1.23 23.01
N GLU A 36 -1.99 0.62 21.87
CA GLU A 36 -1.55 1.29 20.66
C GLU A 36 -2.30 0.72 19.45
N LEU A 37 -2.98 1.60 18.72
CA LEU A 37 -3.58 1.30 17.43
C LEU A 37 -2.67 1.83 16.33
N THR A 38 -2.31 0.99 15.37
CA THR A 38 -1.35 1.31 14.31
C THR A 38 -1.97 1.04 12.94
N LEU A 39 -1.83 1.99 12.03
CA LEU A 39 -2.16 1.87 10.60
C LEU A 39 -0.89 1.87 9.77
N LEU A 40 -0.75 0.90 8.86
CA LEU A 40 0.44 0.73 8.03
C LEU A 40 0.04 0.51 6.56
N PRO A 41 0.88 0.92 5.60
CA PRO A 41 0.67 0.61 4.19
C PRO A 41 0.52 -0.90 3.96
N LEU A 42 -0.42 -1.28 3.11
CA LEU A 42 -0.49 -2.65 2.58
C LEU A 42 0.62 -2.82 1.53
N ILE A 43 1.37 -3.91 1.60
CA ILE A 43 2.37 -4.25 0.57
C ILE A 43 1.61 -4.89 -0.60
N ALA A 44 1.93 -4.49 -1.83
CA ALA A 44 1.15 -4.71 -3.05
C ALA A 44 0.83 -6.16 -3.45
N GLU A 45 1.22 -7.18 -2.67
CA GLU A 45 0.97 -8.59 -2.97
C GLU A 45 -0.42 -9.08 -2.52
N SER A 46 -1.28 -8.20 -2.02
CA SER A 46 -2.62 -8.55 -1.52
C SER A 46 -3.71 -7.85 -2.32
N ASP A 47 -3.81 -8.15 -3.61
CA ASP A 47 -4.93 -7.76 -4.50
C ASP A 47 -6.18 -8.63 -4.28
N VAL A 48 -6.22 -9.36 -3.16
CA VAL A 48 -7.37 -10.18 -2.76
C VAL A 48 -8.42 -9.25 -2.19
N ALA A 49 -9.62 -9.26 -2.79
CA ALA A 49 -10.79 -8.57 -2.28
C ALA A 49 -10.93 -8.82 -0.78
N ALA A 50 -11.13 -7.76 0.00
CA ALA A 50 -11.20 -7.81 1.44
C ALA A 50 -12.29 -8.78 1.90
N ILE A 51 -11.92 -9.99 2.29
CA ILE A 51 -12.81 -10.88 3.04
C ILE A 51 -12.84 -10.29 4.44
N GLY A 52 -13.93 -9.61 4.76
CA GLY A 52 -14.08 -8.90 6.02
C GLY A 52 -15.51 -8.43 6.25
N VAL A 53 -15.71 -7.81 7.40
CA VAL A 53 -17.00 -7.33 7.87
C VAL A 53 -17.07 -5.84 7.59
N TRP A 54 -18.10 -5.45 6.84
CA TRP A 54 -18.43 -4.06 6.60
C TRP A 54 -19.13 -3.46 7.82
N LEU A 55 -18.63 -2.32 8.26
CA LEU A 55 -19.14 -1.55 9.37
C LEU A 55 -19.36 -0.11 8.92
N ASN A 56 -20.47 0.47 9.34
CA ASN A 56 -20.64 1.91 9.30
C ASN A 56 -20.02 2.51 10.56
N SER A 57 -19.33 3.65 10.41
CA SER A 57 -18.67 4.37 11.50
C SER A 57 -18.90 5.87 11.37
N ALA A 58 -18.56 6.64 12.40
CA ALA A 58 -18.64 8.11 12.31
C ALA A 58 -17.76 8.71 11.20
N VAL A 59 -16.70 8.02 10.76
CA VAL A 59 -15.81 8.50 9.69
C VAL A 59 -16.21 8.00 8.30
N GLY A 60 -17.13 7.03 8.20
CA GLY A 60 -17.57 6.41 6.96
C GLY A 60 -17.57 4.89 7.03
N ALA A 61 -17.80 4.22 5.89
CA ALA A 61 -17.80 2.76 5.81
C ALA A 61 -16.37 2.19 5.87
N LEU A 62 -16.19 1.15 6.68
CA LEU A 62 -14.91 0.46 6.91
C LEU A 62 -15.13 -1.06 6.77
N CYS A 63 -14.22 -1.76 6.11
CA CYS A 63 -14.20 -3.23 6.07
C CYS A 63 -13.01 -3.75 6.86
N LEU A 64 -13.25 -4.73 7.73
CA LEU A 64 -12.26 -5.32 8.63
C LEU A 64 -12.21 -6.85 8.47
N SER A 65 -11.04 -7.42 8.20
CA SER A 65 -10.88 -8.89 8.06
C SER A 65 -11.14 -9.64 9.37
N ASP A 66 -10.51 -9.22 10.46
CA ASP A 66 -10.57 -9.85 11.78
C ASP A 66 -11.31 -8.97 12.79
N ALA A 67 -12.50 -8.53 12.38
CA ALA A 67 -13.27 -7.50 13.06
C ALA A 67 -13.58 -7.85 14.53
N GLU A 68 -13.99 -9.08 14.84
CA GLU A 68 -14.31 -9.51 16.21
C GLU A 68 -13.11 -9.36 17.15
N ALA A 69 -11.97 -9.96 16.78
CA ALA A 69 -10.76 -9.94 17.60
C ALA A 69 -10.23 -8.51 17.75
N LEU A 70 -10.19 -7.75 16.65
CA LEU A 70 -9.69 -6.38 16.66
C LEU A 70 -10.55 -5.48 17.54
N LEU A 71 -11.86 -5.47 17.32
CA LEU A 71 -12.78 -4.58 18.02
C LEU A 71 -12.95 -4.97 19.50
N SER A 72 -12.85 -6.26 19.83
CA SER A 72 -12.81 -6.73 21.22
C SER A 72 -11.63 -6.16 21.99
N LEU A 73 -10.46 -6.03 21.35
CA LEU A 73 -9.24 -5.50 21.98
C LEU A 73 -9.28 -3.97 22.18
N LEU A 74 -10.17 -3.27 21.47
CA LEU A 74 -10.27 -1.80 21.51
C LEU A 74 -11.20 -1.27 22.62
N GLY A 75 -11.75 -2.15 23.46
CA GLY A 75 -12.65 -1.78 24.56
C GLY A 75 -12.67 -2.77 25.71
N ASP A 76 -13.72 -2.65 26.51
CA ASP A 76 -13.93 -3.39 27.76
C ASP A 76 -15.00 -4.49 27.63
N ALA A 77 -15.37 -4.87 26.40
CA ALA A 77 -16.33 -5.91 26.13
C ALA A 77 -15.98 -6.66 24.84
N PRO A 78 -16.15 -7.99 24.81
CA PRO A 78 -15.95 -8.77 23.59
C PRO A 78 -17.05 -8.47 22.56
N LEU A 79 -16.64 -8.42 21.29
CA LEU A 79 -17.54 -8.37 20.14
C LEU A 79 -17.79 -9.79 19.61
N THR A 80 -19.05 -10.10 19.33
CA THR A 80 -19.46 -11.29 18.57
C THR A 80 -20.36 -10.86 17.42
N LEU A 81 -20.00 -11.30 16.22
CA LEU A 81 -20.74 -11.12 14.98
C LEU A 81 -21.54 -12.38 14.63
N ALA A 82 -21.42 -13.44 15.43
CA ALA A 82 -22.23 -14.63 15.29
C ALA A 82 -23.69 -14.36 15.70
N GLY A 83 -24.62 -14.88 14.90
CA GLY A 83 -26.06 -14.77 15.17
C GLY A 83 -26.68 -13.47 14.68
N GLU A 84 -27.88 -13.19 15.18
CA GLU A 84 -28.68 -12.05 14.76
C GLU A 84 -28.13 -10.74 15.32
N GLN A 85 -27.86 -9.77 14.43
CA GLN A 85 -27.29 -8.48 14.79
C GLN A 85 -28.37 -7.51 15.28
N GLN A 86 -28.55 -7.43 16.59
CA GLN A 86 -29.57 -6.59 17.22
C GLN A 86 -29.04 -5.19 17.57
N GLY A 87 -29.83 -4.14 17.33
CA GLY A 87 -29.38 -2.76 17.52
C GLY A 87 -28.94 -2.41 18.95
N TRP A 88 -29.58 -2.99 19.98
CA TRP A 88 -29.19 -2.75 21.38
C TRP A 88 -27.78 -3.29 21.69
N TYR A 89 -27.36 -4.38 21.03
CA TYR A 89 -26.04 -4.98 21.24
C TYR A 89 -24.95 -4.03 20.74
N TRP A 90 -25.16 -3.42 19.58
CA TRP A 90 -24.26 -2.41 19.03
C TRP A 90 -24.24 -1.13 19.87
N GLN A 91 -25.39 -0.68 20.39
CA GLN A 91 -25.42 0.44 21.33
C GLN A 91 -24.59 0.17 22.59
N PHE A 92 -24.74 -1.03 23.19
CA PHE A 92 -23.93 -1.45 24.33
C PHE A 92 -22.45 -1.52 23.96
N PHE A 93 -22.10 -2.19 22.86
CA PHE A 93 -20.73 -2.33 22.41
C PHE A 93 -20.03 -0.96 22.22
N ASN A 94 -20.71 -0.01 21.58
CA ASN A 94 -20.19 1.35 21.39
C ASN A 94 -19.90 2.09 22.71
N GLN A 95 -20.69 1.84 23.76
CA GLN A 95 -20.44 2.40 25.10
C GLN A 95 -19.26 1.74 25.84
N ARG A 96 -18.84 0.56 25.38
CA ARG A 96 -17.73 -0.21 25.96
C ARG A 96 -16.42 -0.02 25.21
N LEU A 97 -16.41 0.69 24.09
CA LEU A 97 -15.18 1.10 23.43
C LEU A 97 -14.37 2.03 24.35
N SER A 98 -13.04 1.93 24.26
CA SER A 98 -12.19 2.91 24.93
C SER A 98 -12.52 4.34 24.45
N PRO A 99 -12.42 5.37 25.30
CA PRO A 99 -12.87 6.73 24.95
C PRO A 99 -12.23 7.28 23.67
N THR A 100 -10.93 7.03 23.48
CA THR A 100 -10.21 7.44 22.28
C THR A 100 -10.72 6.74 21.03
N ILE A 101 -11.05 5.45 21.12
CA ILE A 101 -11.57 4.68 19.98
C ILE A 101 -13.04 5.01 19.71
N ALA A 102 -13.84 5.22 20.75
CA ALA A 102 -15.22 5.68 20.62
C ALA A 102 -15.28 7.03 19.88
N ALA A 103 -14.43 7.99 20.26
CA ALA A 103 -14.34 9.28 19.57
C ALA A 103 -13.92 9.17 18.10
N LEU A 104 -13.22 8.10 17.74
CA LEU A 104 -12.71 7.85 16.40
C LEU A 104 -13.73 7.13 15.51
N LEU A 105 -14.41 6.10 16.04
CA LEU A 105 -15.18 5.14 15.26
C LEU A 105 -16.68 5.12 15.59
N ALA A 106 -17.08 5.46 16.81
CA ALA A 106 -18.46 5.31 17.23
C ALA A 106 -19.38 6.38 16.58
N PRO A 107 -20.62 6.03 16.20
CA PRO A 107 -21.23 4.72 16.36
C PRO A 107 -20.74 3.73 15.31
N LEU A 108 -20.40 2.52 15.75
CA LEU A 108 -20.16 1.34 14.93
C LEU A 108 -21.43 0.51 14.79
N GLU A 109 -21.79 0.18 13.56
CA GLU A 109 -22.94 -0.67 13.25
C GLU A 109 -22.62 -1.56 12.03
N PRO A 110 -23.19 -2.77 11.90
CA PRO A 110 -23.02 -3.60 10.72
C PRO A 110 -23.54 -2.90 9.49
N LEU A 111 -22.78 -2.97 8.40
CA LEU A 111 -23.19 -2.54 7.09
C LEU A 111 -23.31 -3.78 6.19
N PHE A 112 -24.54 -4.13 5.80
CA PHE A 112 -24.78 -5.36 5.05
C PHE A 112 -24.48 -5.23 3.54
N ASP A 113 -24.51 -4.00 3.02
CA ASP A 113 -24.21 -3.71 1.63
C ASP A 113 -22.79 -3.17 1.48
N SER A 114 -21.95 -3.91 0.75
CA SER A 114 -20.59 -3.47 0.44
C SER A 114 -20.62 -2.22 -0.44
N PRO A 115 -19.96 -1.10 -0.05
CA PRO A 115 -19.81 0.03 -0.94
C PRO A 115 -18.91 -0.35 -2.13
N GLU A 116 -19.34 -0.03 -3.35
CA GLU A 116 -18.60 -0.33 -4.60
C GLU A 116 -17.24 0.39 -4.70
N GLN A 117 -17.01 1.45 -3.90
CA GLN A 117 -15.91 2.40 -4.05
C GLN A 117 -14.71 2.18 -3.11
N ALA A 118 -14.72 1.12 -2.31
CA ALA A 118 -13.63 0.84 -1.37
C ALA A 118 -12.37 0.34 -2.09
N SER A 119 -11.55 1.28 -2.55
CA SER A 119 -10.36 1.03 -3.36
C SER A 119 -9.05 1.09 -2.57
N PHE A 120 -9.10 1.41 -1.27
CA PHE A 120 -7.92 1.64 -0.47
C PHE A 120 -7.82 0.67 0.71
N GLY A 121 -6.76 -0.13 0.74
CA GLY A 121 -6.44 -1.08 1.82
C GLY A 121 -5.23 -0.66 2.64
N CYS A 122 -5.28 -0.90 3.95
CA CYS A 122 -4.16 -0.75 4.86
C CYS A 122 -4.16 -1.86 5.91
N ARG A 123 -3.00 -2.08 6.53
CA ARG A 123 -2.89 -2.95 7.70
C ARG A 123 -3.30 -2.16 8.93
N ILE A 124 -4.11 -2.76 9.79
CA ILE A 124 -4.43 -2.25 11.11
C ILE A 124 -3.91 -3.23 12.16
N GLN A 125 -3.31 -2.71 13.21
CA GLN A 125 -2.81 -3.49 14.33
C GLN A 125 -3.24 -2.83 15.63
N ALA A 126 -3.88 -3.59 16.51
CA ALA A 126 -4.14 -3.17 17.88
C ALA A 126 -3.23 -3.96 18.82
N ARG A 127 -2.61 -3.29 19.78
CA ARG A 127 -1.84 -3.90 20.87
C ARG A 127 -2.37 -3.35 22.18
N LEU A 128 -2.62 -4.22 23.15
CA LEU A 128 -3.01 -3.86 24.51
C LEU A 128 -2.25 -4.78 25.46
N ALA A 129 -1.38 -4.21 26.29
CA ALA A 129 -0.41 -4.98 27.09
C ALA A 129 0.40 -5.99 26.24
N GLU A 130 0.26 -7.29 26.50
CA GLU A 130 0.93 -8.40 25.80
C GLU A 130 0.11 -8.96 24.62
N GLU A 131 -1.16 -8.56 24.48
CA GLU A 131 -2.04 -9.02 23.40
C GLU A 131 -1.88 -8.12 22.17
N SER A 132 -1.88 -8.75 20.99
CA SER A 132 -1.84 -8.03 19.72
C SER A 132 -2.67 -8.72 18.65
N VAL A 133 -3.46 -7.93 17.93
CA VAL A 133 -4.25 -8.37 16.78
C VAL A 133 -3.79 -7.61 15.54
N HIS A 134 -3.65 -8.33 14.44
CA HIS A 134 -3.34 -7.79 13.11
C HIS A 134 -4.52 -8.09 12.18
N ALA A 135 -4.97 -7.09 11.44
CA ALA A 135 -6.04 -7.22 10.47
C ALA A 135 -5.81 -6.31 9.27
N HIS A 136 -6.69 -6.42 8.28
CA HIS A 136 -6.76 -5.49 7.16
C HIS A 136 -7.96 -4.56 7.32
N LEU A 137 -7.74 -3.28 7.00
CA LEU A 137 -8.75 -2.24 6.95
C LEU A 137 -8.87 -1.75 5.51
N HIS A 138 -10.06 -1.89 4.92
CA HIS A 138 -10.39 -1.36 3.60
C HIS A 138 -11.45 -0.27 3.70
N THR A 139 -11.24 0.83 2.98
CA THR A 139 -12.15 1.97 2.96
C THR A 139 -11.89 2.86 1.74
N THR A 140 -12.56 4.01 1.65
CA THR A 140 -12.27 5.02 0.63
C THR A 140 -11.13 5.96 1.09
N PRO A 141 -10.38 6.59 0.17
CA PRO A 141 -9.36 7.57 0.54
C PRO A 141 -9.90 8.73 1.40
N GLU A 142 -11.14 9.18 1.17
CA GLU A 142 -11.81 10.23 1.96
C GLU A 142 -11.97 9.79 3.42
N THR A 143 -12.45 8.57 3.62
CA THR A 143 -12.76 8.00 4.94
C THR A 143 -11.47 7.79 5.73
N LEU A 144 -10.40 7.30 5.10
CA LEU A 144 -9.10 7.20 5.74
C LEU A 144 -8.59 8.59 6.17
N LEU A 145 -8.67 9.59 5.30
CA LEU A 145 -8.21 10.93 5.64
C LEU A 145 -9.03 11.57 6.76
N ARG A 146 -10.33 11.23 6.89
CA ARG A 146 -11.15 11.62 8.04
C ARG A 146 -10.68 10.90 9.31
N LEU A 147 -10.51 9.58 9.24
CA LEU A 147 -9.98 8.76 10.34
C LEU A 147 -8.67 9.34 10.91
N LEU A 148 -7.74 9.68 10.03
CA LEU A 148 -6.43 10.24 10.41
C LEU A 148 -6.51 11.66 10.99
N ARG A 149 -7.62 12.39 10.80
CA ARG A 149 -7.82 13.76 11.32
C ARG A 149 -8.64 13.80 12.61
N CYS A 150 -9.46 12.78 12.87
CA CYS A 150 -10.36 12.73 14.01
C CYS A 150 -9.64 12.48 15.35
N ALA A 151 -8.38 12.08 15.33
CA ALA A 151 -7.58 11.79 16.52
C ALA A 151 -6.13 12.27 16.33
N PRO A 152 -5.36 12.46 17.42
CA PRO A 152 -3.97 12.89 17.35
C PRO A 152 -3.04 11.72 16.96
N TRP A 153 -3.20 11.22 15.74
CA TRP A 153 -2.30 10.21 15.18
C TRP A 153 -0.86 10.73 15.12
N LYS A 154 0.09 9.88 15.49
CA LYS A 154 1.53 10.13 15.39
C LYS A 154 2.09 9.32 14.23
N ALA A 155 2.71 10.02 13.29
CA ALA A 155 3.48 9.39 12.23
C ALA A 155 4.57 8.50 12.84
N ARG A 156 4.68 7.27 12.37
CA ARG A 156 5.69 6.31 12.86
C ARG A 156 7.06 6.50 12.20
N GLN A 157 7.21 7.46 11.27
CA GLN A 157 8.42 7.57 10.46
C GLN A 157 9.70 7.73 11.28
N ARG A 158 10.63 6.84 10.96
CA ARG A 158 12.03 7.19 10.78
C ARG A 158 12.15 7.76 9.35
N PRO A 159 12.74 8.95 9.14
CA PRO A 159 13.02 9.40 7.78
C PRO A 159 13.86 8.34 7.07
N VAL A 160 13.52 8.05 5.81
CA VAL A 160 14.39 7.24 4.96
C VAL A 160 15.70 8.00 4.83
N ASP A 161 16.79 7.34 5.20
CA ASP A 161 18.12 7.93 5.12
C ASP A 161 18.36 8.40 3.68
N GLU A 162 18.84 9.63 3.49
CA GLU A 162 19.14 10.18 2.17
C GLU A 162 20.24 9.37 1.45
N THR A 163 20.96 8.51 2.18
CA THR A 163 21.92 7.54 1.64
C THR A 163 21.28 6.26 1.08
N TRP A 164 19.96 6.07 1.21
CA TRP A 164 19.28 4.89 0.66
C TRP A 164 19.30 4.89 -0.86
N SER A 165 20.15 4.03 -1.43
CA SER A 165 20.32 3.91 -2.88
C SER A 165 19.37 2.86 -3.47
N VAL A 166 18.65 3.24 -4.53
CA VAL A 166 17.92 2.29 -5.37
C VAL A 166 18.77 1.99 -6.60
N THR A 167 19.11 0.72 -6.79
CA THR A 167 19.84 0.24 -7.97
C THR A 167 18.87 -0.35 -8.98
N THR A 168 18.90 0.11 -10.22
CA THR A 168 18.14 -0.49 -11.32
C THR A 168 19.10 -0.92 -12.43
N PRO A 169 19.06 -2.18 -12.88
CA PRO A 169 19.93 -2.63 -13.95
C PRO A 169 19.53 -1.98 -15.29
N LEU A 170 20.53 -1.63 -16.09
CA LEU A 170 20.33 -1.23 -17.48
C LEU A 170 20.32 -2.49 -18.35
N ILE A 171 19.13 -2.96 -18.70
CA ILE A 171 18.97 -4.09 -19.62
C ILE A 171 19.15 -3.59 -21.06
N ILE A 172 20.11 -4.17 -21.78
CA ILE A 172 20.40 -3.83 -23.18
C ILE A 172 19.63 -4.71 -24.17
N GLY A 173 19.22 -5.89 -23.73
CA GLY A 173 18.43 -6.83 -24.51
C GLY A 173 18.22 -8.16 -23.79
N GLU A 174 17.31 -8.95 -24.35
CA GLU A 174 16.86 -10.22 -23.81
C GLU A 174 17.05 -11.34 -24.85
N LEU A 175 17.42 -12.53 -24.38
CA LEU A 175 17.49 -13.75 -25.18
C LEU A 175 16.99 -14.93 -24.36
N SER A 176 16.21 -15.79 -25.00
CA SER A 176 15.81 -17.08 -24.45
C SER A 176 16.69 -18.18 -25.00
N LEU A 177 17.35 -18.93 -24.12
CA LEU A 177 18.15 -20.11 -24.45
C LEU A 177 17.57 -21.34 -23.77
N THR A 178 17.62 -22.48 -24.44
CA THR A 178 17.40 -23.77 -23.77
C THR A 178 18.56 -24.08 -22.81
N LEU A 179 18.31 -24.94 -21.82
CA LEU A 179 19.34 -25.36 -20.86
C LEU A 179 20.59 -25.93 -21.56
N ASN A 180 20.39 -26.72 -22.63
CA ASN A 180 21.49 -27.31 -23.40
C ASN A 180 22.30 -26.26 -24.15
N GLN A 181 21.66 -25.23 -24.72
CA GLN A 181 22.35 -24.13 -25.39
C GLN A 181 23.15 -23.30 -24.39
N LEU A 182 22.56 -22.97 -23.24
CA LEU A 182 23.23 -22.25 -22.16
C LEU A 182 24.46 -23.04 -21.66
N ALA A 183 24.33 -24.34 -21.47
CA ALA A 183 25.43 -25.22 -21.04
C ALA A 183 26.54 -25.37 -22.10
N SER A 184 26.24 -25.09 -23.37
CA SER A 184 27.21 -25.20 -24.47
C SER A 184 28.06 -23.94 -24.69
N LEU A 185 27.70 -22.81 -24.06
CA LEU A 185 28.39 -21.53 -24.24
C LEU A 185 29.84 -21.56 -23.74
N ARG A 186 30.72 -20.90 -24.50
CA ARG A 186 32.15 -20.78 -24.21
C ARG A 186 32.61 -19.31 -24.30
N PRO A 187 33.68 -18.92 -23.59
CA PRO A 187 34.28 -17.61 -23.78
C PRO A 187 34.61 -17.35 -25.25
N GLY A 188 34.14 -16.22 -25.78
CA GLY A 188 34.29 -15.85 -27.18
C GLY A 188 33.04 -16.10 -28.04
N ASP A 189 32.05 -16.86 -27.54
CA ASP A 189 30.77 -17.01 -28.23
C ASP A 189 30.03 -15.67 -28.30
N VAL A 190 29.44 -15.39 -29.46
CA VAL A 190 28.64 -14.18 -29.70
C VAL A 190 27.17 -14.53 -29.51
N VAL A 191 26.52 -13.81 -28.61
CA VAL A 191 25.10 -13.97 -28.31
C VAL A 191 24.36 -12.76 -28.86
N LEU A 192 23.36 -13.00 -29.70
CA LEU A 192 22.51 -11.95 -30.24
C LEU A 192 21.19 -11.92 -29.46
N PRO A 193 20.85 -10.82 -28.77
CA PRO A 193 19.55 -10.66 -28.15
C PRO A 193 18.42 -10.82 -29.17
N ALA A 194 17.37 -11.56 -28.82
CA ALA A 194 16.16 -11.66 -29.65
C ALA A 194 15.35 -10.36 -29.59
N ARG A 195 15.43 -9.66 -28.45
CA ARG A 195 14.84 -8.35 -28.23
C ARG A 195 15.93 -7.40 -27.74
N CYS A 196 16.20 -6.34 -28.48
CA CYS A 196 17.12 -5.28 -28.05
C CYS A 196 16.31 -4.12 -27.50
N ASP A 197 16.63 -3.69 -26.28
CA ASP A 197 16.05 -2.47 -25.70
C ASP A 197 16.85 -1.23 -26.08
N PHE A 198 18.09 -1.42 -26.53
CA PHE A 198 18.98 -0.38 -27.05
C PHE A 198 19.55 -0.77 -28.41
N ASP A 199 19.66 0.20 -29.30
CA ASP A 199 20.33 0.05 -30.58
C ASP A 199 21.84 0.32 -30.48
N SER A 200 22.55 0.09 -31.59
CA SER A 200 24.01 0.29 -31.68
C SER A 200 24.44 1.76 -31.58
N THR A 201 23.51 2.70 -31.71
CA THR A 201 23.75 4.13 -31.49
C THR A 201 23.50 4.55 -30.05
N GLY A 202 23.08 3.61 -29.19
CA GLY A 202 22.78 3.83 -27.78
C GLY A 202 21.39 4.41 -27.55
N GLN A 203 20.52 4.51 -28.56
CA GLN A 203 19.12 4.89 -28.34
C GLN A 203 18.31 3.68 -27.90
N GLY A 204 17.44 3.85 -26.91
CA GLY A 204 16.69 2.74 -26.37
C GLY A 204 15.65 3.13 -25.35
N ARG A 205 15.23 2.14 -24.57
CA ARG A 205 14.17 2.25 -23.58
C ARG A 205 14.63 1.71 -22.24
N LEU A 206 14.33 2.43 -21.16
CA LEU A 206 14.61 1.98 -19.80
C LEU A 206 13.31 1.88 -19.00
N ALA A 207 13.11 0.73 -18.36
CA ALA A 207 12.07 0.57 -17.35
C ALA A 207 12.57 1.05 -15.98
N LEU A 208 11.88 2.02 -15.37
CA LEU A 208 12.10 2.46 -14.00
C LEU A 208 10.80 2.33 -13.22
N GLY A 209 10.73 1.33 -12.33
CA GLY A 209 9.48 0.94 -11.69
C GLY A 209 8.43 0.51 -12.73
N ALA A 210 7.23 1.08 -12.66
CA ALA A 210 6.13 0.78 -13.59
C ALA A 210 6.11 1.67 -14.85
N ARG A 211 7.24 2.28 -15.24
CA ARG A 211 7.30 3.27 -16.34
C ARG A 211 8.40 2.94 -17.34
N GLN A 212 8.15 3.26 -18.61
CA GLN A 212 9.14 3.16 -19.67
C GLN A 212 9.62 4.54 -20.11
N TRP A 213 10.92 4.68 -20.32
CA TRP A 213 11.57 5.95 -20.65
C TRP A 213 12.40 5.81 -21.91
N ALA A 214 12.24 6.73 -22.85
CA ALA A 214 13.19 6.87 -23.95
C ALA A 214 14.53 7.35 -23.38
N ALA A 215 15.55 6.53 -23.60
CA ALA A 215 16.88 6.68 -23.03
C ALA A 215 17.95 6.71 -24.12
N HIS A 216 19.04 7.42 -23.84
CA HIS A 216 20.22 7.42 -24.69
C HIS A 216 21.47 7.14 -23.85
N ALA A 217 22.17 6.07 -24.19
CA ALA A 217 23.44 5.70 -23.62
C ALA A 217 24.58 6.28 -24.46
N ASP A 218 25.44 7.09 -23.85
CA ASP A 218 26.60 7.71 -24.48
C ASP A 218 27.85 7.45 -23.64
N ASN A 219 29.01 7.38 -24.28
CA ASN A 219 30.29 7.24 -23.61
C ASN A 219 31.00 8.59 -23.58
N GLN A 220 31.14 9.16 -22.39
CA GLN A 220 31.88 10.41 -22.20
C GLN A 220 33.02 10.17 -21.21
N ALA A 221 34.24 10.52 -21.64
CA ALA A 221 35.45 10.43 -20.80
C ALA A 221 35.64 9.05 -20.13
N GLN A 222 35.39 7.96 -20.86
CA GLN A 222 35.50 6.57 -20.38
C GLN A 222 34.43 6.15 -19.34
N HIS A 223 33.40 6.97 -19.16
CA HIS A 223 32.24 6.64 -18.34
C HIS A 223 31.00 6.52 -19.23
N LEU A 224 30.23 5.45 -19.00
CA LEU A 224 28.93 5.29 -19.63
C LEU A 224 27.91 6.19 -18.92
N PHE A 225 27.31 7.11 -19.66
CA PHE A 225 26.23 7.96 -19.19
C PHE A 225 24.92 7.53 -19.82
N LEU A 226 23.87 7.53 -19.00
CA LEU A 226 22.52 7.29 -19.46
C LEU A 226 21.70 8.56 -19.31
N ARG A 227 21.16 9.06 -20.41
CA ARG A 227 20.29 10.22 -20.43
C ARG A 227 18.85 9.77 -20.65
N LEU A 228 17.97 10.10 -19.72
CA LEU A 228 16.53 9.94 -19.87
C LEU A 228 15.95 11.19 -20.54
N SER A 229 15.05 11.01 -21.50
CA SER A 229 14.47 12.12 -22.27
C SER A 229 12.99 12.34 -21.96
N HIS A 230 12.12 11.38 -22.27
CA HIS A 230 10.69 11.44 -22.05
C HIS A 230 10.13 10.04 -21.74
N GLU A 231 9.00 10.00 -21.06
CA GLU A 231 8.26 8.77 -20.79
C GLU A 231 7.60 8.29 -22.08
N GLU A 232 7.80 7.03 -22.43
CA GLU A 232 7.07 6.37 -23.51
C GLU A 232 5.88 5.64 -22.89
N HIS A 233 4.69 5.88 -23.45
CA HIS A 233 3.53 5.09 -23.06
C HIS A 233 3.66 3.73 -23.76
N GLY A 234 3.85 2.67 -22.97
CA GLY A 234 3.77 1.32 -23.50
C GLY A 234 2.44 1.16 -24.25
N HIS A 235 2.51 1.01 -25.56
CA HIS A 235 1.40 0.41 -26.30
C HIS A 235 1.31 -1.03 -25.79
N ASN A 236 0.39 -1.28 -24.86
CA ASN A 236 -0.19 -2.61 -24.74
C ASN A 236 -1.07 -2.80 -25.98
N GLU A 237 -0.46 -3.23 -27.08
CA GLU A 237 -1.19 -4.08 -28.01
C GLU A 237 -1.08 -5.52 -27.52
N TYR A 238 -2.25 -6.16 -27.47
CA TYR A 238 -2.59 -7.55 -27.08
C TYR A 238 -2.96 -7.77 -25.61
#